data_AF-A0AA42T330-F1
#
_entry.id   AF-A0AA42T330-F1
#
_cell.length_a   1.000
_cell.length_b   1.000
_cell.length_c   1.000
_cell.angle_alpha   90.00
_cell.angle_beta   90.00
_cell.angle_gamma   90.00
#
_symmetry.space_group_name_H-M   'P 1'
#
loop_
_entity.id
_entity.type
_entity.pdbx_description
1 polymer ?
#
loop_
_entity_poly.entity_id
_entity_poly.type
_entity_poly.pdbx_seq_one_letter_code
_entity_poly.pdbx_strand_id
1 'polypeptide(L)'
;MDREYRKIRALLEEAGADRRGEELFELEERAAAGDLPAVLALLDGGCPVEAAHAIPLGVALYNGHGAVAEALLRRGAKVEGLDVEAHGMSLLMSSANRGNLEMVQLLVHHGADVCRAIDGPEGCMTSAWYARQAGYHEVADWLAAQHPGAERSPIPKSALNGGAKAKYLDLYRHYTNGANQGLDTGAIVKRLQRWDKEHGVHVLDVATDRFTLQFERLPEDTGKLAREIARFCPDAADGFAVLAEQVERPSDLPEDMQALLQGLKPDDKRFGLKALQRWLETHKAVQLWWD
;
A
#
# COMPACT_ATOMS: atom_id res chain seq x y z
N MET A 1 -32.80 -15.41 -32.68
CA MET A 1 -32.72 -13.96 -32.92
C MET A 1 -33.58 -13.57 -34.11
N ASP A 2 -34.48 -12.62 -33.87
CA ASP A 2 -35.78 -12.48 -34.52
C ASP A 2 -35.75 -11.75 -35.89
N ARG A 3 -36.70 -12.06 -36.77
CA ARG A 3 -36.85 -11.43 -38.11
C ARG A 3 -37.12 -9.94 -38.00
N GLU A 4 -37.78 -9.52 -36.92
CA GLU A 4 -38.05 -8.11 -36.60
C GLU A 4 -36.78 -7.36 -36.22
N TYR A 5 -35.87 -7.99 -35.48
CA TYR A 5 -34.59 -7.37 -35.12
C TYR A 5 -33.76 -7.01 -36.36
N ARG A 6 -33.71 -7.89 -37.37
CA ARG A 6 -33.02 -7.60 -38.65
C ARG A 6 -33.66 -6.45 -39.42
N LYS A 7 -34.98 -6.30 -39.37
CA LYS A 7 -35.69 -5.20 -40.02
C LYS A 7 -35.45 -3.87 -39.31
N ILE A 8 -35.56 -3.84 -37.99
CA ILE A 8 -35.28 -2.66 -37.18
C ILE A 8 -33.84 -2.20 -37.41
N ARG A 9 -32.90 -3.14 -37.41
CA ARG A 9 -31.49 -2.88 -37.68
C ARG A 9 -31.25 -2.27 -39.06
N ALA A 10 -31.80 -2.85 -40.13
CA ALA A 10 -31.64 -2.32 -41.49
C ALA A 10 -32.18 -0.88 -41.60
N LEU A 11 -33.29 -0.57 -40.94
CA LEU A 11 -33.87 0.78 -40.93
C LEU A 11 -33.00 1.79 -40.17
N LEU A 12 -32.36 1.37 -39.07
CA LEU A 12 -31.45 2.22 -38.31
C LEU A 12 -30.15 2.48 -39.08
N GLU A 13 -29.62 1.46 -39.75
CA GLU A 13 -28.44 1.59 -40.62
C GLU A 13 -28.73 2.52 -41.83
N GLU A 14 -29.88 2.37 -42.49
CA GLU A 14 -30.33 3.28 -43.57
C GLU A 14 -30.51 4.73 -43.09
N ALA A 15 -30.88 4.93 -41.83
CA ALA A 15 -30.99 6.24 -41.21
C ALA A 15 -29.64 6.83 -40.73
N GLY A 16 -28.53 6.12 -40.93
CA GLY A 16 -27.19 6.56 -40.56
C GLY A 16 -26.85 6.40 -39.07
N ALA A 17 -27.57 5.54 -38.35
CA ALA A 17 -27.23 5.22 -36.97
C ALA A 17 -25.87 4.50 -36.90
N ASP A 18 -25.00 4.95 -35.98
CA ASP A 18 -23.72 4.32 -35.70
C ASP A 18 -23.93 3.00 -34.93
N ARG A 19 -23.16 1.97 -35.28
CA ARG A 19 -23.24 0.62 -34.71
C ARG A 19 -22.38 0.42 -33.46
N ARG A 20 -21.62 1.43 -33.05
CA ARG A 20 -20.72 1.35 -31.89
C ARG A 20 -21.37 0.82 -30.62
N GLY A 21 -22.63 1.14 -30.35
CA GLY A 21 -23.35 0.64 -29.16
C GLY A 21 -23.65 -0.85 -29.22
N GLU A 22 -24.08 -1.36 -30.38
CA GLU A 22 -24.37 -2.79 -30.58
C GLU A 22 -23.09 -3.62 -30.61
N GLU A 23 -22.06 -3.13 -31.31
CA GLU A 23 -20.77 -3.82 -31.45
C GLU A 23 -20.05 -3.94 -30.10
N LEU A 24 -20.21 -2.96 -29.23
CA LEU A 24 -19.66 -2.98 -27.88
C LEU A 24 -20.39 -3.96 -26.96
N PHE A 25 -21.72 -4.06 -27.07
CA PHE A 25 -22.49 -5.08 -26.34
C PHE A 25 -22.13 -6.49 -26.82
N GLU A 26 -21.96 -6.65 -28.14
CA GLU A 26 -21.48 -7.92 -28.70
C GLU A 26 -20.07 -8.22 -28.20
N LEU A 27 -19.16 -7.24 -28.18
CA LEU A 27 -17.80 -7.42 -27.65
C LEU A 27 -17.80 -7.90 -26.19
N GLU A 28 -18.68 -7.33 -25.35
CA GLU A 28 -18.85 -7.77 -23.96
C GLU A 28 -19.37 -9.22 -23.86
N GLU A 29 -20.38 -9.59 -24.65
CA GLU A 29 -20.92 -10.96 -24.68
C GLU A 29 -19.84 -11.97 -25.13
N ARG A 30 -19.09 -11.65 -26.21
CA ARG A 30 -17.99 -12.50 -26.69
C ARG A 30 -16.87 -12.59 -25.66
N ALA A 31 -16.57 -11.49 -24.98
CA ALA A 31 -15.56 -11.47 -23.93
C ALA A 31 -15.99 -12.32 -22.74
N ALA A 32 -17.24 -12.22 -22.32
CA ALA A 32 -17.84 -13.03 -21.26
C ALA A 32 -17.91 -14.52 -21.64
N ALA A 33 -18.06 -14.86 -22.92
CA ALA A 33 -18.07 -16.24 -23.42
C ALA A 33 -16.66 -16.82 -23.66
N GLY A 34 -15.60 -16.00 -23.59
CA GLY A 34 -14.24 -16.43 -23.90
C GLY A 34 -13.98 -16.65 -25.40
N ASP A 35 -14.82 -16.10 -26.27
CA ASP A 35 -14.75 -16.27 -27.73
C ASP A 35 -13.68 -15.36 -28.34
N LEU A 36 -12.41 -15.75 -28.15
CA LEU A 36 -11.26 -14.99 -28.64
C LEU A 36 -11.32 -14.67 -30.14
N PRO A 37 -11.67 -15.61 -31.05
CA PRO A 37 -11.79 -15.29 -32.48
C PRO A 37 -12.81 -14.20 -32.76
N ALA A 38 -13.99 -14.23 -32.12
CA ALA A 38 -15.00 -13.19 -32.31
C ALA A 38 -14.57 -11.85 -31.72
N VAL A 39 -13.93 -11.86 -30.54
CA VAL A 39 -13.35 -10.65 -29.92
C VAL A 39 -12.34 -9.99 -30.86
N LEU A 40 -11.40 -10.77 -31.42
CA LEU A 40 -10.41 -10.24 -32.36
C LEU A 40 -11.06 -9.68 -33.63
N ALA A 41 -12.05 -10.38 -34.20
CA ALA A 41 -12.77 -9.92 -35.38
C ALA A 41 -13.49 -8.59 -35.15
N LEU A 42 -14.12 -8.41 -33.98
CA LEU A 42 -14.78 -7.15 -33.61
C LEU A 42 -13.77 -6.01 -33.45
N LEU A 43 -12.65 -6.26 -32.75
CA LEU A 43 -11.59 -5.26 -32.54
C LEU A 43 -10.89 -4.89 -33.86
N ASP A 44 -10.70 -5.85 -34.77
CA ASP A 44 -10.16 -5.62 -36.12
C ASP A 44 -11.14 -4.86 -37.02
N GLY A 45 -12.44 -5.04 -36.78
CA GLY A 45 -13.52 -4.28 -37.43
C GLY A 45 -13.63 -2.82 -36.97
N GLY A 46 -12.80 -2.39 -36.00
CA GLY A 46 -12.81 -1.03 -35.47
C GLY A 46 -13.80 -0.82 -34.33
N CYS A 47 -14.37 -1.89 -33.76
CA CYS A 47 -15.14 -1.81 -32.53
C CYS A 47 -14.27 -1.15 -31.45
N PRO A 48 -14.77 -0.13 -30.74
CA PRO A 48 -14.02 0.46 -29.65
C PRO A 48 -13.77 -0.57 -28.54
N VAL A 49 -12.54 -0.58 -28.01
CA VAL A 49 -12.15 -1.47 -26.91
C VAL A 49 -12.82 -1.10 -25.58
N GLU A 50 -13.24 0.15 -25.44
CA GLU A 50 -13.93 0.70 -24.26
C GLU A 50 -15.04 1.69 -24.65
N ALA A 51 -16.04 1.83 -23.77
CA ALA A 51 -16.86 3.04 -23.68
C ALA A 51 -17.04 3.46 -22.23
N ALA A 52 -17.72 4.59 -22.01
CA ALA A 52 -17.87 5.23 -20.70
C ALA A 52 -18.36 4.31 -19.56
N HIS A 53 -19.01 3.18 -19.88
CA HIS A 53 -19.57 2.22 -18.93
C HIS A 53 -19.32 0.74 -19.28
N ALA A 54 -18.59 0.44 -20.38
CA ALA A 54 -18.47 -0.92 -20.90
C ALA A 54 -17.13 -1.56 -20.55
N ILE A 55 -17.20 -2.84 -20.16
CA ILE A 55 -16.19 -3.53 -19.35
C ILE A 55 -15.82 -4.90 -19.96
N PRO A 56 -15.54 -5.01 -21.28
CA PRO A 56 -15.13 -6.30 -21.87
C PRO A 56 -13.97 -6.96 -21.11
N LEU A 57 -13.02 -6.14 -20.64
CA LEU A 57 -11.88 -6.62 -19.87
C LEU A 57 -12.31 -7.18 -18.50
N GLY A 58 -13.19 -6.47 -17.79
CA GLY A 58 -13.64 -6.90 -16.47
C GLY A 58 -14.45 -8.18 -16.52
N VAL A 59 -15.36 -8.35 -17.49
CA VAL A 59 -16.11 -9.61 -17.65
C VAL A 59 -15.21 -10.77 -18.08
N ALA A 60 -14.19 -10.53 -18.92
CA ALA A 60 -13.22 -11.55 -19.28
C ALA A 60 -12.39 -12.00 -18.07
N LEU A 61 -11.92 -11.06 -17.25
CA LEU A 61 -11.19 -11.36 -15.99
C LEU A 61 -12.10 -12.06 -14.98
N TYR A 62 -13.35 -11.61 -14.86
CA TYR A 62 -14.37 -12.24 -14.03
C TYR A 62 -14.62 -13.68 -14.49
N ASN A 63 -14.70 -13.98 -15.77
CA ASN A 63 -14.90 -15.36 -16.22
C ASN A 63 -13.59 -16.16 -16.36
N GLY A 64 -12.43 -15.56 -16.06
CA GLY A 64 -11.12 -16.23 -16.13
C GLY A 64 -10.61 -16.45 -17.56
N HIS A 65 -11.10 -15.68 -18.52
CA HIS A 65 -10.72 -15.77 -19.92
C HIS A 65 -9.43 -14.99 -20.21
N GLY A 66 -8.29 -15.51 -19.74
CA GLY A 66 -6.98 -14.87 -19.85
C GLY A 66 -6.58 -14.46 -21.27
N ALA A 67 -6.82 -15.32 -22.26
CA ALA A 67 -6.49 -15.01 -23.66
C ALA A 67 -7.31 -13.84 -24.22
N VAL A 68 -8.57 -13.72 -23.83
CA VAL A 68 -9.43 -12.58 -24.18
C VAL A 68 -8.96 -11.32 -23.45
N ALA A 69 -8.67 -11.42 -22.15
CA ALA A 69 -8.18 -10.30 -21.35
C ALA A 69 -6.84 -9.75 -21.90
N GLU A 70 -5.89 -10.63 -22.26
CA GLU A 70 -4.63 -10.28 -22.92
C GLU A 70 -4.88 -9.55 -24.25
N ALA A 71 -5.80 -10.04 -25.08
CA ALA A 71 -6.13 -9.40 -26.35
C ALA A 71 -6.71 -7.99 -26.15
N LEU A 72 -7.60 -7.82 -25.18
CA LEU A 72 -8.21 -6.53 -24.85
C LEU A 72 -7.17 -5.54 -24.30
N LEU A 73 -6.29 -5.98 -23.39
CA LEU A 73 -5.20 -5.16 -22.85
C LEU A 73 -4.23 -4.69 -23.94
N ARG A 74 -3.84 -5.59 -24.86
CA ARG A 74 -3.02 -5.23 -26.03
C ARG A 74 -3.68 -4.25 -26.99
N ARG A 75 -5.02 -4.18 -26.99
CA ARG A 75 -5.80 -3.22 -27.79
C ARG A 75 -6.11 -1.92 -27.04
N GLY A 76 -5.51 -1.72 -25.87
CA GLY A 76 -5.60 -0.47 -25.12
C GLY A 76 -6.74 -0.42 -24.11
N ALA A 77 -7.29 -1.56 -23.69
CA ALA A 77 -8.16 -1.60 -22.51
C ALA A 77 -7.39 -1.10 -21.27
N LYS A 78 -8.04 -0.30 -20.44
CA LYS A 78 -7.46 0.25 -19.21
C LYS A 78 -7.32 -0.83 -18.16
N VAL A 79 -6.08 -1.09 -17.79
CA VAL A 79 -5.72 -2.01 -16.72
C VAL A 79 -6.27 -1.55 -15.35
N GLU A 80 -6.35 -0.24 -15.10
CA GLU A 80 -6.89 0.38 -13.88
C GLU A 80 -8.42 0.49 -13.84
N GLY A 81 -9.11 -0.36 -14.60
CA GLY A 81 -10.56 -0.43 -14.62
C GLY A 81 -11.16 -0.85 -13.28
N LEU A 82 -12.47 -0.67 -13.16
CA LEU A 82 -13.27 -1.18 -12.04
C LEU A 82 -14.08 -2.38 -12.51
N ASP A 83 -14.17 -3.37 -11.64
CA ASP A 83 -15.05 -4.52 -11.77
C ASP A 83 -16.44 -4.16 -11.23
N VAL A 84 -17.42 -3.99 -12.12
CA VAL A 84 -18.80 -3.68 -11.72
C VAL A 84 -19.51 -4.85 -11.06
N GLU A 85 -19.17 -6.08 -11.43
CA GLU A 85 -19.71 -7.29 -10.81
C GLU A 85 -19.19 -7.44 -9.39
N ALA A 86 -18.01 -6.88 -9.11
CA ALA A 86 -17.34 -6.93 -7.81
C ALA A 86 -17.43 -5.60 -7.03
N HIS A 87 -18.59 -4.94 -7.06
CA HIS A 87 -18.88 -3.73 -6.27
C HIS A 87 -17.93 -2.54 -6.50
N GLY A 88 -17.36 -2.41 -7.70
CA GLY A 88 -16.45 -1.32 -8.03
C GLY A 88 -15.04 -1.48 -7.45
N MET A 89 -14.64 -2.70 -7.09
CA MET A 89 -13.23 -3.03 -6.84
C MET A 89 -12.40 -2.79 -8.10
N SER A 90 -11.10 -2.51 -7.96
CA SER A 90 -10.22 -2.55 -9.14
C SER A 90 -10.16 -3.97 -9.72
N LEU A 91 -9.88 -4.08 -11.02
CA LEU A 91 -9.72 -5.38 -11.69
C LEU A 91 -8.68 -6.28 -11.01
N LEU A 92 -7.61 -5.69 -10.46
CA LEU A 92 -6.58 -6.42 -9.73
C LEU A 92 -7.09 -6.92 -8.38
N MET A 93 -7.86 -6.11 -7.65
CA MET A 93 -8.47 -6.49 -6.37
C MET A 93 -9.47 -7.62 -6.55
N SER A 94 -10.35 -7.55 -7.56
CA SER A 94 -11.33 -8.62 -7.80
C SER A 94 -10.67 -9.92 -8.25
N SER A 95 -9.66 -9.86 -9.12
CA SER A 95 -8.86 -11.03 -9.52
C SER A 95 -8.16 -11.68 -8.33
N ALA A 96 -7.60 -10.87 -7.42
CA ALA A 96 -6.94 -11.34 -6.20
C ALA A 96 -7.94 -11.92 -5.18
N ASN A 97 -9.11 -11.29 -5.01
CA ASN A 97 -10.19 -11.78 -4.14
C ASN A 97 -10.73 -13.15 -4.58
N ARG A 98 -10.60 -13.49 -5.87
CA ARG A 98 -11.05 -14.76 -6.45
C ARG A 98 -9.94 -15.79 -6.57
N GLY A 99 -8.72 -15.45 -6.16
CA GLY A 99 -7.58 -16.36 -6.17
C GLY A 99 -7.04 -16.68 -7.56
N ASN A 100 -7.40 -15.88 -8.56
CA ASN A 100 -7.00 -16.14 -9.94
C ASN A 100 -5.60 -15.57 -10.19
N LEU A 101 -4.57 -16.34 -9.82
CA LEU A 101 -3.17 -15.94 -9.95
C LEU A 101 -2.80 -15.59 -11.40
N GLU A 102 -3.32 -16.31 -12.38
CA GLU A 102 -3.07 -16.02 -13.81
C GLU A 102 -3.56 -14.62 -14.19
N MET A 103 -4.78 -14.24 -13.77
CA MET A 103 -5.33 -12.91 -14.06
C MET A 103 -4.61 -11.81 -13.28
N VAL A 104 -4.18 -12.10 -12.05
CA VAL A 104 -3.36 -11.18 -11.24
C VAL A 104 -2.03 -10.90 -11.95
N GLN A 105 -1.33 -11.95 -12.39
CA GLN A 105 -0.06 -11.83 -13.11
C GLN A 105 -0.23 -11.07 -14.42
N LEU A 106 -1.29 -11.36 -15.17
CA LEU A 106 -1.64 -10.68 -16.40
C LEU A 106 -1.81 -9.16 -16.18
N LEU A 107 -2.63 -8.77 -15.21
CA LEU A 107 -2.87 -7.35 -14.90
C LEU A 107 -1.60 -6.63 -14.46
N VAL A 108 -0.80 -7.24 -13.59
CA VAL A 108 0.48 -6.66 -13.15
C VAL A 108 1.46 -6.54 -14.31
N HIS A 109 1.49 -7.51 -15.23
CA HIS A 109 2.32 -7.44 -16.44
C HIS A 109 1.96 -6.25 -17.34
N HIS A 110 0.67 -5.89 -17.41
CA HIS A 110 0.18 -4.72 -18.14
C HIS A 110 0.18 -3.42 -17.31
N GLY A 111 0.84 -3.41 -16.14
CA GLY A 111 1.09 -2.19 -15.37
C GLY A 111 0.02 -1.83 -14.34
N ALA A 112 -0.77 -2.79 -13.86
CA ALA A 112 -1.67 -2.56 -12.73
C ALA A 112 -0.89 -2.14 -11.47
N ASP A 113 -1.40 -1.14 -10.75
CA ASP A 113 -0.82 -0.67 -9.49
C ASP A 113 -1.09 -1.68 -8.37
N VAL A 114 -0.07 -2.48 -8.04
CA VAL A 114 -0.08 -3.47 -6.95
C VAL A 114 -0.28 -2.84 -5.56
N CYS A 115 0.02 -1.55 -5.41
CA CYS A 115 -0.12 -0.81 -4.17
C CYS A 115 -1.46 -0.08 -4.06
N ARG A 116 -2.27 -0.10 -5.11
CA ARG A 116 -3.59 0.53 -5.09
C ARG A 116 -4.38 -0.05 -3.94
N ALA A 117 -5.04 0.85 -3.23
CA ALA A 117 -5.86 0.49 -2.11
C ALA A 117 -7.11 1.32 -2.05
N ILE A 118 -8.13 0.75 -1.41
CA ILE A 118 -9.38 1.43 -1.11
C ILE A 118 -9.58 1.46 0.41
N ASP A 119 -10.03 2.59 0.92
CA ASP A 119 -10.37 2.72 2.33
C ASP A 119 -11.74 2.08 2.57
N GLY A 120 -11.78 1.13 3.50
CA GLY A 120 -13.00 0.47 3.95
C GLY A 120 -13.20 0.56 5.46
N PRO A 121 -14.30 -0.02 5.98
CA PRO A 121 -14.57 -0.11 7.42
C PRO A 121 -13.48 -0.84 8.21
N GLU A 122 -12.65 -1.62 7.52
CA GLU A 122 -11.55 -2.41 8.08
C GLU A 122 -10.18 -1.77 7.79
N GLY A 123 -10.17 -0.54 7.27
CA GLY A 123 -8.96 0.18 6.86
C GLY A 123 -8.64 0.00 5.38
N CYS A 124 -7.37 0.13 5.06
CA CYS A 124 -6.86 0.07 3.70
C CYS A 124 -6.84 -1.37 3.17
N MET A 125 -7.60 -1.62 2.10
CA MET A 125 -7.72 -2.93 1.47
C MET A 125 -6.97 -2.90 0.12
N THR A 126 -5.84 -3.60 0.05
CA THR A 126 -5.09 -3.84 -1.19
C THR A 126 -5.52 -5.14 -1.86
N SER A 127 -5.08 -5.39 -3.08
CA SER A 127 -5.28 -6.68 -3.76
C SER A 127 -4.73 -7.86 -2.94
N ALA A 128 -3.56 -7.70 -2.31
CA ALA A 128 -2.99 -8.73 -1.44
C ALA A 128 -3.86 -8.97 -0.20
N TRP A 129 -4.44 -7.91 0.38
CA TRP A 129 -5.39 -8.04 1.50
C TRP A 129 -6.61 -8.88 1.10
N TYR A 130 -7.21 -8.59 -0.06
CA TYR A 130 -8.37 -9.35 -0.55
C TYR A 130 -8.05 -10.82 -0.78
N ALA A 131 -6.87 -11.13 -1.32
CA ALA A 131 -6.38 -12.50 -1.47
C ALA A 131 -6.21 -13.19 -0.11
N ARG A 132 -5.59 -12.52 0.88
CA ARG A 132 -5.44 -13.05 2.25
C ARG A 132 -6.79 -13.35 2.89
N GLN A 133 -7.75 -12.41 2.84
CA GLN A 133 -9.06 -12.59 3.46
C GLN A 133 -9.86 -13.73 2.82
N ALA A 134 -9.69 -13.94 1.53
CA ALA A 134 -10.32 -15.04 0.80
C ALA A 134 -9.57 -16.39 0.94
N GLY A 135 -8.42 -16.42 1.64
CA GLY A 135 -7.61 -17.63 1.85
C GLY A 135 -6.63 -17.97 0.73
N TYR A 136 -6.47 -17.10 -0.27
CA TYR A 136 -5.56 -17.27 -1.40
C TYR A 136 -4.15 -16.76 -1.06
N HIS A 137 -3.48 -17.45 -0.14
CA HIS A 137 -2.17 -17.03 0.36
C HIS A 137 -1.09 -16.98 -0.73
N GLU A 138 -1.11 -17.90 -1.70
CA GLU A 138 -0.16 -17.86 -2.83
C GLU A 138 -0.26 -16.57 -3.64
N VAL A 139 -1.47 -16.10 -3.92
CA VAL A 139 -1.70 -14.84 -4.65
C VAL A 139 -1.26 -13.64 -3.80
N ALA A 140 -1.55 -13.67 -2.49
CA ALA A 140 -1.11 -12.62 -1.58
C ALA A 140 0.41 -12.55 -1.48
N ASP A 141 1.08 -13.69 -1.31
CA ASP A 141 2.55 -13.80 -1.22
C ASP A 141 3.19 -13.32 -2.53
N TRP A 142 2.62 -13.71 -3.67
CA TRP A 142 3.11 -13.27 -4.98
C TRP A 142 2.99 -11.75 -5.15
N LEU A 143 1.85 -11.15 -4.76
CA LEU A 143 1.63 -9.71 -4.79
C LEU A 143 2.58 -8.95 -3.85
N ALA A 144 2.77 -9.46 -2.63
CA ALA A 144 3.70 -8.90 -1.65
C ALA A 144 5.15 -8.89 -2.18
N ALA A 145 5.52 -9.92 -2.94
CA ALA A 145 6.84 -9.99 -3.58
C ALA A 145 7.03 -8.96 -4.72
N GLN A 146 5.96 -8.39 -5.29
CA GLN A 146 6.07 -7.40 -6.37
C GLN A 146 6.49 -6.02 -5.85
N HIS A 147 6.03 -5.64 -4.65
CA HIS A 147 6.33 -4.35 -4.05
C HIS A 147 6.09 -4.35 -2.53
N PRO A 148 6.97 -3.74 -1.71
CA PRO A 148 6.79 -3.67 -0.25
C PRO A 148 5.45 -3.06 0.19
N GLY A 149 4.91 -2.13 -0.61
CA GLY A 149 3.62 -1.48 -0.38
C GLY A 149 2.38 -2.28 -0.81
N ALA A 150 2.55 -3.48 -1.40
CA ALA A 150 1.43 -4.32 -1.84
C ALA A 150 0.72 -5.02 -0.68
N GLU A 151 1.44 -5.36 0.38
CA GLU A 151 0.88 -5.90 1.62
C GLU A 151 0.79 -4.81 2.67
N ARG A 152 -0.42 -4.31 2.88
CA ARG A 152 -0.73 -3.31 3.91
C ARG A 152 -1.61 -3.97 4.96
N SER A 153 -1.22 -3.85 6.22
CA SER A 153 -2.09 -4.34 7.30
C SER A 153 -3.34 -3.47 7.40
N PRO A 154 -4.52 -4.08 7.58
CA PRO A 154 -5.75 -3.34 7.81
C PRO A 154 -5.62 -2.50 9.08
N ILE A 155 -6.22 -1.30 9.08
CA ILE A 155 -6.24 -0.46 10.26
C ILE A 155 -7.17 -1.13 11.29
N PRO A 156 -6.68 -1.51 12.48
CA PRO A 156 -7.52 -2.20 13.45
C PRO A 156 -8.73 -1.32 13.82
N LYS A 157 -9.95 -1.90 13.88
CA LYS A 157 -11.18 -1.17 14.28
C LYS A 157 -11.00 -0.39 15.60
N SER A 158 -10.19 -0.92 16.52
CA SER A 158 -9.85 -0.25 17.79
C SER A 158 -9.05 1.05 17.64
N ALA A 159 -8.33 1.24 16.53
CA ALA A 159 -7.66 2.50 16.19
C ALA A 159 -8.61 3.49 15.49
N LEU A 160 -9.58 2.99 14.73
CA LEU A 160 -10.58 3.81 14.03
C LEU A 160 -11.68 4.36 14.96
N ASN A 161 -12.15 3.56 15.93
CA ASN A 161 -13.33 3.88 16.73
C ASN A 161 -13.09 4.87 17.88
N GLY A 162 -11.97 5.59 17.89
CA GLY A 162 -11.60 6.49 18.98
C GLY A 162 -11.08 5.78 20.24
N GLY A 163 -10.54 6.55 21.19
CA GLY A 163 -9.98 6.05 22.45
C GLY A 163 -8.44 6.04 22.49
N ALA A 164 -7.84 5.30 23.43
CA ALA A 164 -6.39 5.33 23.68
C ALA A 164 -5.52 4.92 22.48
N LYS A 165 -6.10 4.22 21.49
CA LYS A 165 -5.39 3.81 20.27
C LYS A 165 -5.53 4.78 19.10
N ALA A 166 -6.42 5.76 19.18
CA ALA A 166 -6.59 6.78 18.14
C ALA A 166 -5.31 7.60 17.94
N LYS A 167 -4.49 7.76 18.99
CA LYS A 167 -3.18 8.43 18.90
C LYS A 167 -2.18 7.74 17.97
N TYR A 168 -2.40 6.48 17.64
CA TYR A 168 -1.53 5.69 16.76
C TYR A 168 -2.11 5.55 15.35
N LEU A 169 -3.25 6.19 15.07
CA LEU A 169 -3.94 6.06 13.79
C LEU A 169 -3.05 6.46 12.62
N ASP A 170 -2.24 7.50 12.77
CA ASP A 170 -1.36 7.97 11.70
C ASP A 170 -0.27 6.95 11.36
N LEU A 171 0.25 6.18 12.33
CA LEU A 171 1.18 5.07 12.04
C LEU A 171 0.53 4.03 11.12
N TYR A 172 -0.75 3.73 11.34
CA TYR A 172 -1.49 2.82 10.46
C TYR A 172 -1.79 3.44 9.09
N ARG A 173 -2.10 4.74 9.02
CA ARG A 173 -2.35 5.44 7.75
C ARG A 173 -1.11 5.54 6.87
N HIS A 174 0.05 5.71 7.48
CA HIS A 174 1.33 5.81 6.79
C HIS A 174 2.03 4.47 6.59
N TYR A 175 1.45 3.36 7.09
CA TYR A 175 2.05 2.02 7.09
C TYR A 175 3.46 2.01 7.66
N THR A 176 3.65 2.77 8.74
CA THR A 176 4.95 2.91 9.38
C THR A 176 5.45 1.53 9.77
N ASN A 177 6.63 1.16 9.29
CA ASN A 177 7.25 -0.14 9.53
C ASN A 177 8.76 0.00 9.73
N GLY A 178 9.37 -1.03 10.30
CA GLY A 178 10.81 -1.21 10.37
C GLY A 178 11.19 -2.47 9.62
N ALA A 179 11.10 -2.42 8.28
CA ALA A 179 11.26 -3.59 7.40
C ALA A 179 12.60 -4.32 7.64
N ASN A 180 13.69 -3.57 7.80
CA ASN A 180 15.03 -4.06 8.12
C ASN A 180 15.11 -4.81 9.48
N GLN A 181 14.17 -4.57 10.40
CA GLN A 181 14.06 -5.21 11.70
C GLN A 181 12.88 -6.19 11.81
N GLY A 182 12.18 -6.45 10.69
CA GLY A 182 10.99 -7.31 10.66
C GLY A 182 9.82 -6.77 11.51
N LEU A 183 9.72 -5.45 11.68
CA LEU A 183 8.68 -4.80 12.47
C LEU A 183 7.56 -4.28 11.57
N ASP A 184 6.36 -4.85 11.70
CA ASP A 184 5.15 -4.26 11.12
C ASP A 184 4.59 -3.12 12.01
N THR A 185 3.64 -2.36 11.48
CA THR A 185 2.98 -1.26 12.21
C THR A 185 2.34 -1.74 13.52
N GLY A 186 1.78 -2.95 13.54
CA GLY A 186 1.15 -3.52 14.73
C GLY A 186 2.15 -3.76 15.86
N ALA A 187 3.32 -4.29 15.54
CA ALA A 187 4.43 -4.52 16.45
C ALA A 187 4.96 -3.20 17.01
N ILE A 188 5.10 -2.17 16.15
CA ILE A 188 5.47 -0.82 16.57
C ILE A 188 4.45 -0.28 17.57
N VAL A 189 3.17 -0.25 17.19
CA VAL A 189 2.10 0.26 18.05
C VAL A 189 2.02 -0.49 19.38
N LYS A 190 2.25 -1.81 19.39
CA LYS A 190 2.29 -2.62 20.62
C LYS A 190 3.45 -2.22 21.54
N ARG A 191 4.61 -1.86 21.00
CA ARG A 191 5.73 -1.31 21.78
C ARG A 191 5.36 0.06 22.34
N LEU A 192 4.83 0.96 21.52
CA LEU A 192 4.47 2.31 21.95
C LEU A 192 3.43 2.30 23.06
N GLN A 193 2.43 1.42 22.98
CA GLN A 193 1.42 1.24 24.04
C GLN A 193 2.01 0.83 25.40
N ARG A 194 3.21 0.23 25.44
CA ARG A 194 3.89 -0.09 26.72
C ARG A 194 4.53 1.17 27.30
N TRP A 195 5.33 1.88 26.50
CA TRP A 195 5.93 3.15 26.93
C TRP A 195 4.88 4.19 27.29
N ASP A 196 3.77 4.22 26.57
CA ASP A 196 2.65 5.11 26.86
C ASP A 196 2.07 4.94 28.26
N LYS A 197 1.92 3.69 28.73
CA LYS A 197 1.42 3.40 30.08
C LYS A 197 2.37 3.88 31.17
N GLU A 198 3.67 3.84 30.90
CA GLU A 198 4.71 4.14 31.88
C GLU A 198 5.12 5.61 31.87
N HIS A 199 5.08 6.26 30.70
CA HIS A 199 5.73 7.54 30.45
C HIS A 199 4.81 8.58 29.80
N GLY A 200 3.69 8.16 29.22
CA GLY A 200 2.85 8.99 28.36
C GLY A 200 3.57 9.34 27.06
N VAL A 201 3.04 8.94 25.91
CA VAL A 201 3.67 9.23 24.61
C VAL A 201 2.72 9.88 23.61
N HIS A 202 3.28 10.82 22.85
CA HIS A 202 2.68 11.41 21.66
C HIS A 202 3.50 11.03 20.43
N VAL A 203 2.81 10.69 19.35
CA VAL A 203 3.41 10.38 18.05
C VAL A 203 3.23 11.58 17.14
N LEU A 204 4.32 12.03 16.52
CA LEU A 204 4.41 13.22 15.68
C LEU A 204 5.21 12.90 14.41
N ASP A 205 5.07 13.73 13.37
CA ASP A 205 5.87 13.65 12.13
C ASP A 205 5.97 12.23 11.54
N VAL A 206 4.81 11.63 11.28
CA VAL A 206 4.73 10.22 10.85
C VAL A 206 4.97 10.10 9.34
N ALA A 207 5.86 9.18 8.98
CA ALA A 207 6.07 8.68 7.63
C ALA A 207 6.14 7.15 7.62
N THR A 208 6.43 6.57 6.45
CA THR A 208 6.45 5.10 6.26
C THR A 208 7.63 4.42 6.97
N ASP A 209 8.76 5.12 7.08
CA ASP A 209 10.02 4.63 7.61
C ASP A 209 10.43 5.34 8.91
N ARG A 210 9.73 6.42 9.30
CA ARG A 210 10.08 7.23 10.48
C ARG A 210 8.89 7.84 11.20
N PHE A 211 9.10 8.19 12.47
CA PHE A 211 8.21 9.04 13.27
C PHE A 211 8.94 9.64 14.47
N THR A 212 8.40 10.71 15.05
CA THR A 212 8.89 11.29 16.29
C THR A 212 8.03 10.89 17.48
N LEU A 213 8.66 10.39 18.54
CA LEU A 213 8.04 10.19 19.85
C LEU A 213 8.35 11.37 20.76
N GLN A 214 7.32 11.89 21.41
CA GLN A 214 7.46 12.80 22.54
C GLN A 214 6.94 12.14 23.80
N PHE A 215 7.72 12.19 24.88
CA PHE A 215 7.38 11.66 26.19
C PHE A 215 6.84 12.77 27.09
N GLU A 216 5.72 12.53 27.78
CA GLU A 216 5.21 13.46 28.80
C GLU A 216 6.16 13.49 30.01
N ARG A 217 6.65 12.31 30.41
CA ARG A 217 7.54 12.11 31.56
C ARG A 217 8.64 11.10 31.21
N LEU A 218 9.84 11.34 31.71
CA LEU A 218 10.94 10.39 31.59
C LEU A 218 11.03 9.51 32.85
N PRO A 219 11.48 8.24 32.74
CA PRO A 219 11.81 7.43 33.91
C PRO A 219 13.02 8.00 34.66
N GLU A 220 13.16 7.63 35.94
CA GLU A 220 14.34 7.97 36.74
C GLU A 220 15.65 7.45 36.11
N ASP A 221 15.62 6.23 35.54
CA ASP A 221 16.73 5.67 34.76
C ASP A 221 16.50 5.92 33.25
N THR A 222 16.83 7.14 32.81
CA THR A 222 16.83 7.53 31.39
C THR A 222 17.78 6.67 30.55
N GLY A 223 18.87 6.18 31.14
CA GLY A 223 19.78 5.25 30.48
C GLY A 223 19.13 3.91 30.14
N LYS A 224 18.21 3.41 30.98
CA LYS A 224 17.42 2.21 30.67
C LYS A 224 16.50 2.46 29.48
N LEU A 225 15.80 3.59 29.46
CA LEU A 225 14.95 3.97 28.34
C LEU A 225 15.75 4.08 27.03
N ALA A 226 16.92 4.73 27.06
CA ALA A 226 17.81 4.82 25.91
C ALA A 226 18.24 3.43 25.40
N ARG A 227 18.55 2.48 26.30
CA ARG A 227 18.89 1.09 25.94
C ARG A 227 17.70 0.29 25.39
N GLU A 228 16.48 0.62 25.78
CA GLU A 228 15.28 0.01 25.23
C GLU A 228 14.97 0.55 23.83
N ILE A 229 15.09 1.87 23.66
CA ILE A 229 14.93 2.54 22.37
C ILE A 229 15.96 2.02 21.37
N ALA A 230 17.25 2.02 21.72
CA ALA A 230 18.32 1.53 20.84
C ALA A 230 18.19 0.04 20.49
N ARG A 231 17.52 -0.77 21.33
CA ARG A 231 17.22 -2.17 21.00
C ARG A 231 16.01 -2.34 20.09
N PHE A 232 15.11 -1.36 20.07
CA PHE A 232 13.88 -1.38 19.28
C PHE A 232 14.07 -0.70 17.92
N CYS A 233 14.85 0.38 17.88
CA CYS A 233 15.25 1.16 16.72
C CYS A 233 16.75 1.48 16.90
N PRO A 234 17.65 0.61 16.38
CA PRO A 234 19.09 0.81 16.47
C PRO A 234 19.55 2.13 15.85
N ASP A 235 18.93 2.50 14.72
CA ASP A 235 19.26 3.70 13.96
C ASP A 235 19.12 4.99 14.78
N ALA A 236 18.20 5.03 15.76
CA ALA A 236 18.06 6.17 16.67
C ALA A 236 19.29 6.41 17.57
N ALA A 237 20.09 5.38 17.85
CA ALA A 237 21.36 5.52 18.56
C ALA A 237 22.54 5.63 17.60
N ASP A 238 22.52 4.85 16.51
CA ASP A 238 23.60 4.80 15.54
C ASP A 238 23.69 6.10 14.73
N GLY A 239 22.58 6.81 14.51
CA GLY A 239 22.57 8.13 13.88
C GLY A 239 23.45 9.16 14.60
N PHE A 240 23.53 9.11 15.94
CA PHE A 240 24.47 9.95 16.68
C PHE A 240 25.93 9.52 16.47
N ALA A 241 26.21 8.21 16.38
CA ALA A 241 27.55 7.71 16.11
C ALA A 241 28.02 8.12 14.70
N VAL A 242 27.17 7.96 13.69
CA VAL A 242 27.43 8.40 12.31
C VAL A 242 27.66 9.91 12.25
N LEU A 243 26.83 10.71 12.96
CA LEU A 243 27.03 12.16 13.04
C LEU A 243 28.42 12.50 13.59
N ALA A 244 28.89 11.79 14.64
CA ALA A 244 30.19 12.05 15.24
C ALA A 244 31.37 11.64 14.35
N GLU A 245 31.20 10.65 13.47
CA GLU A 245 32.21 10.26 12.47
C GLU A 245 32.28 11.25 11.30
N GLN A 246 31.16 11.84 10.91
CA GLN A 246 31.06 12.74 9.75
C GLN A 246 31.43 14.19 10.06
N VAL A 247 31.37 14.60 11.34
CA VAL A 247 31.67 15.97 11.76
C VAL A 247 33.18 16.15 11.91
N GLU A 248 33.79 16.88 10.97
CA GLU A 248 35.22 17.20 11.02
C GLU A 248 35.58 18.10 12.21
N ARG A 249 34.72 19.08 12.54
CA ARG A 249 34.90 19.96 13.71
C ARG A 249 33.60 20.12 14.48
N PRO A 250 33.62 20.01 15.82
CA PRO A 250 32.42 20.20 16.63
C PRO A 250 31.70 21.54 16.40
N SER A 251 32.43 22.60 16.01
CA SER A 251 31.87 23.92 15.69
C SER A 251 30.92 23.93 14.49
N ASP A 252 30.98 22.91 13.63
CA ASP A 252 30.14 22.80 12.43
C ASP A 252 28.73 22.28 12.77
N LEU A 253 28.51 21.80 14.01
CA LEU A 253 27.21 21.38 14.53
C LEU A 253 26.39 22.57 15.07
N PRO A 254 25.05 22.49 15.06
CA PRO A 254 24.19 23.38 15.84
C PRO A 254 24.57 23.44 17.33
N GLU A 255 24.41 24.60 17.97
CA GLU A 255 24.87 24.84 19.36
C GLU A 255 24.27 23.87 20.39
N ASP A 256 23.01 23.50 20.21
CA ASP A 256 22.31 22.51 21.02
C ASP A 256 22.95 21.13 20.92
N MET A 257 23.34 20.72 19.71
CA MET A 257 24.04 19.46 19.47
C MET A 257 25.47 19.49 20.03
N GLN A 258 26.17 20.62 19.94
CA GLN A 258 27.49 20.79 20.56
C GLN A 258 27.44 20.60 22.08
N ALA A 259 26.46 21.25 22.73
CA ALA A 259 26.27 21.14 24.18
C ALA A 259 25.95 19.70 24.60
N LEU A 260 25.11 19.01 23.81
CA LEU A 260 24.70 17.64 24.06
C LEU A 260 25.88 16.65 23.98
N LEU A 261 26.75 16.83 22.98
CA LEU A 261 27.90 15.95 22.76
C LEU A 261 29.13 16.30 23.60
N GLN A 262 29.11 17.43 24.32
CA GLN A 262 30.24 17.91 25.10
C GLN A 262 30.79 16.85 26.08
N GLY A 263 32.08 16.54 25.96
CA GLY A 263 32.77 15.59 26.83
C GLY A 263 32.51 14.11 26.52
N LEU A 264 31.73 13.78 25.48
CA LEU A 264 31.68 12.43 24.92
C LEU A 264 32.87 12.23 23.98
N LYS A 265 33.46 11.03 24.03
CA LYS A 265 34.57 10.64 23.14
C LYS A 265 33.98 9.92 21.93
N PRO A 266 34.21 10.37 20.68
CA PRO A 266 33.68 9.72 19.48
C PRO A 266 34.02 8.22 19.42
N ASP A 267 35.22 7.82 19.84
CA ASP A 267 35.70 6.44 19.82
C ASP A 267 35.08 5.53 20.90
N ASP A 268 34.23 6.07 21.78
CA ASP A 268 33.53 5.27 22.81
C ASP A 268 32.46 4.39 22.14
N LYS A 269 32.56 3.07 22.31
CA LYS A 269 31.55 2.11 21.81
C LYS A 269 30.13 2.37 22.32
N ARG A 270 29.96 3.18 23.37
CA ARG A 270 28.66 3.59 23.91
C ARG A 270 28.31 5.04 23.56
N PHE A 271 29.01 5.66 22.63
CA PHE A 271 28.81 7.05 22.23
C PHE A 271 27.35 7.33 21.85
N GLY A 272 26.82 6.61 20.86
CA GLY A 272 25.45 6.79 20.38
C GLY A 272 24.41 6.61 21.49
N LEU A 273 24.59 5.60 22.35
CA LEU A 273 23.70 5.36 23.50
C LEU A 273 23.75 6.49 24.54
N LYS A 274 24.93 7.04 24.84
CA LYS A 274 25.09 8.17 25.77
C LYS A 274 24.53 9.46 25.18
N ALA A 275 24.74 9.69 23.89
CA ALA A 275 24.17 10.82 23.17
C ALA A 275 22.64 10.76 23.17
N LEU A 276 22.06 9.59 22.84
CA LEU A 276 20.63 9.35 22.90
C LEU A 276 20.05 9.59 24.31
N GLN A 277 20.73 9.11 25.36
CA GLN A 277 20.30 9.38 26.74
C GLN A 277 20.22 10.88 27.03
N ARG A 278 21.27 11.64 26.69
CA ARG A 278 21.29 13.10 26.89
C ARG A 278 20.23 13.81 26.04
N TRP A 279 20.03 13.35 24.80
CA TRP A 279 18.99 13.85 23.92
C TRP A 279 17.60 13.72 24.54
N LEU A 280 17.30 12.56 25.12
CA LEU A 280 16.05 12.33 25.85
C LEU A 280 15.92 13.27 27.04
N GLU A 281 16.97 13.44 27.84
CA GLU A 281 16.96 14.33 29.02
C GLU A 281 16.71 15.80 28.65
N THR A 282 17.23 16.26 27.51
CA THR A 282 17.07 17.64 27.03
C THR A 282 15.71 17.86 26.36
N HIS A 283 15.31 16.98 25.44
CA HIS A 283 14.18 17.22 24.53
C HIS A 283 12.91 16.47 24.91
N LYS A 284 13.01 15.44 25.77
CA LYS A 284 11.94 14.47 26.05
C LYS A 284 11.31 13.89 24.79
N ALA A 285 12.08 13.81 23.71
CA ALA A 285 11.62 13.33 22.42
C ALA A 285 12.73 12.56 21.71
N VAL A 286 12.36 11.69 20.78
CA VAL A 286 13.31 10.97 19.91
C VAL A 286 12.64 10.68 18.58
N GLN A 287 13.36 10.90 17.48
CA GLN A 287 12.95 10.39 16.17
C GLN A 287 13.37 8.92 16.07
N LEU A 288 12.43 8.07 15.68
CA LEU A 288 12.70 6.68 15.34
C LEU A 288 12.56 6.53 13.84
N TRP A 289 13.52 5.84 13.22
CA TRP A 289 13.50 5.54 11.81
C TRP A 289 14.16 4.18 11.54
N TRP A 290 13.91 3.62 10.36
CA TRP A 290 14.44 2.34 9.94
C TRP A 290 14.82 2.40 8.46
N ASP A 291 16.13 2.31 8.21
CA ASP A 291 16.74 2.41 6.86
C ASP A 291 16.98 1.05 6.20
#